data_AF-A0A9J6DBK3-F1
#
_entry.id   AF-A0A9J6DBK3-F1
#
_cell.length_a   1.000
_cell.length_b   1.000
_cell.length_c   1.000
_cell.angle_alpha   90.00
_cell.angle_beta   90.00
_cell.angle_gamma   90.00
#
_symmetry.space_group_name_H-M   'P 1'
#
loop_
_entity.id
_entity.type
_entity.pdbx_description
1 polymer ?
#
loop_
_entity_poly.entity_id
_entity_poly.type
_entity_poly.pdbx_seq_one_letter_code
_entity_poly.pdbx_strand_id
1 'polypeptide(L)'
;MSAVTNSVCSLAGKFRGCLVGSLLGDCLGAPFEGDFPISKSVLTSYVSKLLDESAKGEPFTSEYFEQPKRGYGPNVVDVFHALKKGNFEDPFGPAKSQFEGTGSYGNGGAMRVAPVALFCHKNMAEIISVAEKQARITHTHKNGYNGAILQCLAVHRAVALDAQVPLNKAAFLDFLVEQMDTIESKGTK
;
A
#
# COMPACT_ATOMS: atom_id res chain seq x y z
N MET A 1 -8.23 27.68 -34.79
CA MET A 1 -7.47 26.46 -34.42
C MET A 1 -7.24 26.53 -32.91
N SER A 2 -8.00 25.76 -32.14
CA SER A 2 -7.84 25.68 -30.68
C SER A 2 -6.60 24.85 -30.40
N ALA A 3 -5.60 25.46 -29.74
CA ALA A 3 -4.45 24.73 -29.25
C ALA A 3 -4.92 23.80 -28.13
N VAL A 4 -4.98 22.49 -28.43
CA VAL A 4 -5.09 21.46 -27.41
C VAL A 4 -3.83 21.60 -26.55
N THR A 5 -3.97 22.23 -25.39
CA THR A 5 -2.92 22.24 -24.38
C THR A 5 -2.78 20.80 -23.89
N ASN A 6 -1.80 20.08 -24.44
CA ASN A 6 -1.33 18.81 -23.89
C ASN A 6 -0.86 19.10 -22.46
N SER A 7 -1.75 18.90 -21.49
CA SER A 7 -1.46 19.05 -20.08
C SER A 7 -0.48 17.95 -19.70
N VAL A 8 0.80 18.29 -19.66
CA VAL A 8 1.85 17.43 -19.11
C VAL A 8 1.47 17.19 -17.65
N CYS A 9 1.16 15.93 -17.29
CA CYS A 9 0.81 15.59 -15.92
C CYS A 9 2.04 15.84 -15.02
N SER A 10 2.00 16.93 -14.25
CA SER A 10 3.08 17.28 -13.33
C SER A 10 3.33 16.15 -12.33
N LEU A 11 4.56 16.06 -11.80
CA LEU A 11 4.90 15.09 -10.73
C LEU A 11 3.93 15.21 -9.54
N ALA A 12 3.56 16.44 -9.18
CA ALA A 12 2.56 16.71 -8.15
C ALA A 12 1.17 16.14 -8.51
N GLY A 13 0.78 16.18 -9.79
CA GLY A 13 -0.44 15.54 -10.29
C GLY A 13 -0.42 14.02 -10.11
N LYS A 14 0.70 13.36 -10.44
CA LYS A 14 0.86 11.91 -10.25
C LYS A 14 0.81 11.50 -8.79
N PHE A 15 1.42 12.29 -7.90
CA PHE A 15 1.40 12.05 -6.45
C PHE A 15 -0.03 12.15 -5.90
N ARG A 16 -0.76 13.21 -6.28
CA ARG A 16 -2.17 13.36 -5.90
C ARG A 16 -3.02 12.21 -6.41
N GLY A 17 -2.86 11.82 -7.68
CA GLY A 17 -3.57 10.70 -8.27
C GLY A 17 -3.32 9.38 -7.54
N CYS A 18 -2.07 9.10 -7.16
CA CYS A 18 -1.71 7.89 -6.41
C CYS A 18 -2.39 7.84 -5.03
N LEU A 19 -2.37 8.95 -4.29
CA LEU A 19 -2.98 9.00 -2.95
C LEU A 19 -4.49 8.90 -3.02
N VAL A 20 -5.13 9.63 -3.94
CA VAL A 20 -6.58 9.57 -4.18
C VAL A 20 -6.99 8.16 -4.64
N GLY A 21 -6.23 7.55 -5.55
CA GLY A 21 -6.50 6.19 -6.03
C GLY A 21 -6.39 5.13 -4.93
N SER A 22 -5.43 5.27 -4.00
CA SER A 22 -5.29 4.38 -2.85
C SER A 22 -6.49 4.49 -1.89
N LEU A 23 -6.91 5.73 -1.59
CA LEU A 23 -8.08 6.00 -0.76
C LEU A 23 -9.37 5.48 -1.40
N LEU A 24 -9.55 5.70 -2.70
CA LEU A 24 -10.68 5.16 -3.46
C LEU A 24 -10.67 3.63 -3.39
N GLY A 25 -9.54 2.97 -3.69
CA GLY A 25 -9.45 1.51 -3.64
C GLY A 25 -9.90 0.92 -2.30
N ASP A 26 -9.51 1.55 -1.19
CA ASP A 26 -9.89 1.16 0.17
C ASP A 26 -11.39 1.36 0.43
N CYS A 27 -11.87 2.60 0.27
CA CYS A 27 -13.28 2.95 0.52
C CYS A 27 -14.24 2.20 -0.41
N LEU A 28 -13.84 1.96 -1.66
CA LEU A 28 -14.65 1.27 -2.66
C LEU A 28 -14.58 -0.25 -2.56
N GLY A 29 -13.47 -0.78 -2.05
CA GLY A 29 -13.24 -2.22 -1.94
C GLY A 29 -13.95 -2.86 -0.76
N ALA A 30 -14.07 -2.14 0.36
CA ALA A 30 -14.61 -2.67 1.62
C ALA A 30 -15.98 -3.36 1.53
N PRO A 31 -17.00 -2.84 0.80
CA PRO A 31 -18.30 -3.52 0.68
C PRO A 31 -18.26 -4.87 -0.06
N PHE A 32 -17.17 -5.12 -0.80
CA PHE A 32 -16.98 -6.34 -1.59
C PHE A 32 -15.95 -7.28 -0.97
N GLU A 33 -15.40 -6.94 0.20
CA GLU A 33 -14.37 -7.73 0.86
C GLU A 33 -14.95 -9.06 1.36
N GLY A 34 -14.40 -10.18 0.88
CA GLY A 34 -14.88 -11.53 1.22
C GLY A 34 -16.14 -11.97 0.47
N ASP A 35 -16.72 -11.10 -0.37
CA ASP A 35 -17.89 -11.41 -1.18
C ASP A 35 -17.47 -12.07 -2.49
N PHE A 36 -17.96 -13.28 -2.74
CA PHE A 36 -17.73 -14.00 -3.99
C PHE A 36 -19.01 -14.71 -4.44
N PRO A 37 -19.46 -14.52 -5.71
CA PRO A 37 -18.87 -13.72 -6.78
C PRO A 37 -19.35 -12.25 -6.80
N ILE A 38 -18.45 -11.31 -7.17
CA ILE A 38 -18.81 -9.89 -7.33
C ILE A 38 -19.37 -9.64 -8.73
N SER A 39 -20.61 -9.17 -8.83
CA SER A 39 -21.24 -8.82 -10.11
C SER A 39 -20.73 -7.48 -10.68
N LYS A 40 -20.41 -7.46 -11.98
CA LYS A 40 -19.99 -6.25 -12.72
C LYS A 40 -21.02 -5.11 -12.67
N SER A 41 -22.31 -5.44 -12.65
CA SER A 41 -23.39 -4.43 -12.61
C SER A 41 -23.45 -3.70 -11.26
N VAL A 42 -23.19 -4.43 -10.17
CA VAL A 42 -23.14 -3.88 -8.80
C VAL A 42 -21.94 -2.96 -8.66
N LEU A 43 -20.76 -3.39 -9.14
CA LEU A 43 -19.56 -2.56 -9.22
C LEU A 43 -19.81 -1.25 -9.99
N THR A 44 -20.45 -1.34 -11.16
CA THR A 44 -20.72 -0.17 -12.01
C THR A 44 -21.66 0.82 -11.33
N SER A 45 -22.73 0.34 -10.70
CA SER A 45 -23.68 1.19 -9.95
C SER A 45 -23.03 1.87 -8.74
N TYR A 46 -22.13 1.17 -8.05
CA TYR A 46 -21.43 1.66 -6.88
C TYR A 46 -20.44 2.78 -7.25
N VAL A 47 -19.62 2.57 -8.30
CA VAL A 47 -18.67 3.58 -8.80
C VAL A 47 -19.38 4.88 -9.20
N SER A 48 -20.56 4.84 -9.83
CA SER A 48 -21.30 6.05 -10.21
C SER A 48 -21.73 6.92 -9.02
N LYS A 49 -21.96 6.34 -7.84
CA LYS A 49 -22.38 7.06 -6.63
C LYS A 49 -21.21 7.71 -5.88
N LEU A 50 -19.98 7.30 -6.18
CA LEU A 50 -18.78 7.69 -5.46
C LEU A 50 -17.98 8.83 -6.09
N LEU A 51 -18.36 9.27 -7.28
CA LEU A 51 -17.79 10.46 -7.91
C LEU A 51 -18.32 11.78 -7.31
N ASP A 52 -18.85 11.73 -6.08
CA ASP A 52 -19.38 12.87 -5.34
C ASP A 52 -18.40 13.20 -4.17
N GLU A 53 -17.83 14.40 -4.16
CA GLU A 53 -16.53 14.71 -3.53
C GLU A 53 -16.63 15.40 -2.15
N SER A 54 -16.27 14.75 -1.04
CA SER A 54 -15.73 15.45 0.15
C SER A 54 -15.01 14.52 1.15
N ALA A 55 -13.85 14.99 1.67
CA ALA A 55 -13.11 14.57 2.89
C ALA A 55 -11.74 13.82 2.75
N LYS A 56 -10.87 14.03 3.78
CA LYS A 56 -9.47 13.56 3.96
C LYS A 56 -9.09 13.36 5.47
N GLY A 57 -8.04 12.54 5.79
CA GLY A 57 -7.34 12.43 7.13
C GLY A 57 -6.26 11.30 7.27
N GLU A 58 -5.36 11.32 8.30
CA GLU A 58 -4.06 10.56 8.53
C GLU A 58 -4.06 9.49 9.69
N PRO A 59 -3.43 8.28 9.62
CA PRO A 59 -3.70 7.16 10.56
C PRO A 59 -2.50 6.32 11.10
N PHE A 60 -2.63 5.61 12.24
CA PHE A 60 -2.49 4.13 12.29
C PHE A 60 -2.82 3.57 13.69
N THR A 61 -2.10 3.92 14.76
CA THR A 61 -2.40 3.42 16.12
C THR A 61 -3.32 4.34 16.92
N SER A 62 -3.08 5.65 16.89
CA SER A 62 -4.06 6.65 17.33
C SER A 62 -5.39 6.41 16.60
N GLU A 63 -5.30 6.21 15.29
CA GLU A 63 -6.43 5.85 14.44
C GLU A 63 -7.15 4.60 14.92
N TYR A 64 -6.43 3.50 15.22
CA TYR A 64 -7.06 2.30 15.70
C TYR A 64 -7.81 2.54 17.02
N PHE A 65 -7.19 3.20 17.99
CA PHE A 65 -7.83 3.44 19.30
C PHE A 65 -8.96 4.47 19.25
N GLU A 66 -8.93 5.40 18.28
CA GLU A 66 -10.02 6.35 18.01
C GLU A 66 -11.17 5.71 17.21
N GLN A 67 -10.85 4.82 16.26
CA GLN A 67 -11.78 4.23 15.30
C GLN A 67 -11.60 2.69 15.16
N PRO A 68 -11.80 1.90 16.23
CA PRO A 68 -11.47 0.48 16.23
C PRO A 68 -12.35 -0.39 15.32
N LYS A 69 -13.48 0.14 14.84
CA LYS A 69 -14.48 -0.59 14.04
C LYS A 69 -14.26 -0.50 12.53
N ARG A 70 -13.08 -0.07 12.06
CA ARG A 70 -12.75 0.07 10.63
C ARG A 70 -12.38 -1.23 9.90
N GLY A 71 -12.71 -2.39 10.44
CA GLY A 71 -12.43 -3.67 9.78
C GLY A 71 -10.99 -4.15 9.89
N TYR A 72 -10.24 -3.70 10.91
CA TYR A 72 -8.91 -4.23 11.20
C TYR A 72 -8.96 -5.75 11.40
N GLY A 73 -8.04 -6.48 10.76
CA GLY A 73 -7.90 -7.92 10.96
C GLY A 73 -7.67 -8.25 12.44
N PRO A 74 -8.25 -9.36 12.96
CA PRO A 74 -8.22 -9.66 14.40
C PRO A 74 -6.80 -9.74 14.96
N ASN A 75 -5.86 -10.30 14.19
CA ASN A 75 -4.48 -10.41 14.60
C ASN A 75 -3.78 -9.04 14.72
N VAL A 76 -4.03 -8.08 13.81
CA VAL A 76 -3.33 -6.78 13.90
C VAL A 76 -3.80 -5.95 15.11
N VAL A 77 -5.02 -6.22 15.60
CA VAL A 77 -5.53 -5.62 16.83
C VAL A 77 -4.68 -6.00 18.05
N ASP A 78 -4.25 -7.26 18.16
CA ASP A 78 -3.37 -7.70 19.25
C ASP A 78 -2.01 -6.99 19.21
N VAL A 79 -1.48 -6.78 18.00
CA VAL A 79 -0.23 -6.01 17.79
C VAL A 79 -0.37 -4.59 18.32
N PHE A 80 -1.48 -3.90 18.02
CA PHE A 80 -1.70 -2.53 18.49
C PHE A 80 -1.81 -2.43 20.02
N HIS A 81 -2.48 -3.39 20.67
CA HIS A 81 -2.56 -3.44 22.13
C HIS A 81 -1.19 -3.72 22.77
N ALA A 82 -0.42 -4.66 22.21
CA ALA A 82 0.91 -4.99 22.71
C ALA A 82 1.91 -3.83 22.52
N LEU A 83 1.88 -3.13 21.38
CA LEU A 83 2.67 -1.92 21.16
C LEU A 83 2.37 -0.83 22.21
N LYS A 84 1.08 -0.57 22.46
CA LYS A 84 0.65 0.40 23.47
C LYS A 84 1.06 -0.02 24.89
N LYS A 85 0.92 -1.30 25.23
CA LYS A 85 1.31 -1.83 26.55
C LYS A 85 2.83 -1.76 26.78
N GLY A 86 3.62 -1.99 25.73
CA GLY A 86 5.07 -1.92 25.77
C GLY A 86 5.66 -0.52 25.54
N ASN A 87 4.83 0.54 25.56
CA ASN A 87 5.25 1.92 25.30
C ASN A 87 6.11 2.09 24.03
N PHE A 88 5.90 1.23 23.03
CA PHE A 88 6.63 1.24 21.76
C PHE A 88 8.16 1.03 21.86
N GLU A 89 8.68 0.47 22.97
CA GLU A 89 10.11 0.22 23.15
C GLU A 89 10.68 -0.78 22.12
N ASP A 90 9.91 -1.83 21.82
CA ASP A 90 10.17 -2.75 20.71
C ASP A 90 9.05 -2.66 19.67
N PRO A 91 9.22 -1.86 18.59
CA PRO A 91 8.18 -1.64 17.60
C PRO A 91 7.94 -2.84 16.67
N PHE A 92 8.78 -3.87 16.70
CA PHE A 92 8.68 -5.05 15.82
C PHE A 92 8.34 -6.34 16.57
N GLY A 93 8.68 -6.42 17.85
CA GLY A 93 8.44 -7.58 18.72
C GLY A 93 7.00 -8.08 18.69
N PRO A 94 5.99 -7.20 18.91
CA PRO A 94 4.58 -7.61 18.89
C PRO A 94 4.15 -8.32 17.59
N ALA A 95 4.57 -7.80 16.44
CA ALA A 95 4.26 -8.42 15.15
C ALA A 95 5.07 -9.71 14.91
N LYS A 96 6.31 -9.77 15.40
CA LYS A 96 7.16 -10.97 15.35
C LYS A 96 6.55 -12.13 16.12
N SER A 97 5.91 -11.87 17.26
CA SER A 97 5.28 -12.90 18.10
C SER A 97 3.99 -13.49 17.51
N GLN A 98 3.46 -12.93 16.42
CA GLN A 98 2.26 -13.49 15.77
C GLN A 98 2.56 -14.82 15.08
N PHE A 99 1.53 -15.65 14.93
CA PHE A 99 1.59 -16.92 14.21
C PHE A 99 2.77 -17.79 14.66
N GLU A 100 2.86 -18.06 15.97
CA GLU A 100 3.92 -18.90 16.55
C GLU A 100 5.35 -18.38 16.27
N GLY A 101 5.50 -17.07 16.07
CA GLY A 101 6.79 -16.44 15.81
C GLY A 101 7.14 -16.26 14.34
N THR A 102 6.30 -16.73 13.41
CA THR A 102 6.54 -16.58 11.96
C THR A 102 6.15 -15.19 11.44
N GLY A 103 5.25 -14.50 12.14
CA GLY A 103 4.69 -13.22 11.70
C GLY A 103 3.56 -13.35 10.67
N SER A 104 2.83 -12.25 10.45
CA SER A 104 1.75 -12.17 9.45
C SER A 104 2.29 -12.06 8.03
N TYR A 105 1.77 -12.89 7.12
CA TYR A 105 1.98 -12.79 5.66
C TYR A 105 0.85 -12.04 4.94
N GLY A 106 -0.08 -11.43 5.66
CA GLY A 106 -1.17 -10.64 5.08
C GLY A 106 -0.68 -9.42 4.27
N ASN A 107 -1.57 -8.85 3.49
CA ASN A 107 -1.29 -7.69 2.62
C ASN A 107 -1.35 -6.34 3.37
N GLY A 108 -1.59 -6.33 4.68
CA GLY A 108 -1.85 -5.10 5.44
C GLY A 108 -0.66 -4.14 5.45
N GLY A 109 0.57 -4.66 5.31
CA GLY A 109 1.76 -3.84 5.07
C GLY A 109 1.77 -3.16 3.70
N ALA A 110 1.28 -3.85 2.67
CA ALA A 110 1.26 -3.38 1.29
C ALA A 110 0.14 -2.37 1.03
N MET A 111 -1.06 -2.58 1.60
CA MET A 111 -2.21 -1.69 1.37
C MET A 111 -1.98 -0.24 1.79
N ARG A 112 -0.99 0.01 2.66
CA ARG A 112 -0.64 1.35 3.17
C ARG A 112 0.71 1.90 2.69
N VAL A 113 1.40 1.22 1.77
CA VAL A 113 2.81 1.53 1.46
C VAL A 113 2.98 2.64 0.42
N ALA A 114 1.93 3.00 -0.32
CA ALA A 114 2.01 3.97 -1.42
C ALA A 114 2.68 5.32 -1.06
N PRO A 115 2.45 5.93 0.11
CA PRO A 115 3.14 7.16 0.49
C PRO A 115 4.67 7.04 0.51
N VAL A 116 5.22 5.87 0.88
CA VAL A 116 6.68 5.63 0.90
C VAL A 116 7.28 5.83 -0.49
N ALA A 117 6.63 5.29 -1.53
CA ALA A 117 7.07 5.43 -2.91
C ALA A 117 7.10 6.89 -3.37
N LEU A 118 6.18 7.73 -2.86
CA LEU A 118 6.07 9.14 -3.19
C LEU A 118 7.10 9.98 -2.44
N PHE A 119 7.21 9.82 -1.12
CA PHE A 119 8.14 10.60 -0.30
C PHE A 119 9.60 10.25 -0.62
N CYS A 120 9.91 8.96 -0.78
CA CYS A 120 11.27 8.48 -1.05
C CYS A 120 11.57 8.35 -2.56
N HIS A 121 10.73 8.89 -3.46
CA HIS A 121 10.79 8.66 -4.93
C HIS A 121 12.15 8.90 -5.60
N LYS A 122 13.07 9.63 -4.95
CA LYS A 122 14.42 9.93 -5.47
C LYS A 122 15.47 8.89 -5.10
N ASN A 123 15.20 7.99 -4.15
CA ASN A 123 16.18 7.06 -3.61
C ASN A 123 15.59 5.65 -3.48
N MET A 124 15.99 4.76 -4.39
CA MET A 124 15.51 3.36 -4.42
C MET A 124 15.87 2.59 -3.15
N ALA A 125 17.07 2.79 -2.60
CA ALA A 125 17.49 2.10 -1.38
C ALA A 125 16.64 2.54 -0.17
N GLU A 126 16.27 3.82 -0.12
CA GLU A 126 15.38 4.36 0.91
C GLU A 126 13.95 3.84 0.74
N ILE A 127 13.42 3.78 -0.48
CA ILE A 127 12.11 3.16 -0.80
C ILE A 127 12.04 1.75 -0.21
N ILE A 128 13.02 0.90 -0.53
CA ILE A 128 13.04 -0.49 -0.07
C ILE A 128 13.13 -0.56 1.46
N SER A 129 14.06 0.21 2.06
CA SER A 129 14.25 0.19 3.52
C SER A 129 13.02 0.67 4.29
N VAL A 130 12.39 1.76 3.86
CA VAL A 130 11.23 2.32 4.55
C VAL A 130 9.99 1.46 4.33
N ALA A 131 9.80 0.90 3.13
CA ALA A 131 8.70 -0.02 2.83
C ALA A 131 8.78 -1.30 3.68
N GLU A 132 9.98 -1.86 3.86
CA GLU A 132 10.21 -3.00 4.75
C GLU A 132 9.92 -2.64 6.21
N LYS A 133 10.54 -1.57 6.72
CA LYS A 133 10.42 -1.15 8.13
C LYS A 133 8.97 -0.89 8.51
N GLN A 134 8.22 -0.14 7.69
CA GLN A 134 6.81 0.15 8.00
C GLN A 134 5.94 -1.12 7.97
N ALA A 135 6.23 -2.06 7.06
CA ALA A 135 5.47 -3.30 6.96
C ALA A 135 5.70 -4.16 8.20
N ARG A 136 6.97 -4.29 8.62
CA ARG A 136 7.41 -5.10 9.78
C ARG A 136 6.82 -4.66 11.12
N ILE A 137 6.26 -3.44 11.23
CA ILE A 137 5.49 -3.02 12.42
C ILE A 137 4.29 -3.95 12.67
N THR A 138 3.70 -4.53 11.62
CA THR A 138 2.53 -5.44 11.72
C THR A 138 2.69 -6.76 10.97
N HIS A 139 3.64 -6.86 10.03
CA HIS A 139 3.83 -7.99 9.12
C HIS A 139 5.32 -8.32 9.03
N THR A 140 5.80 -9.13 9.97
CA THR A 140 7.21 -9.54 10.07
C THR A 140 7.56 -10.77 9.24
N HIS A 141 6.56 -11.47 8.67
CA HIS A 141 6.81 -12.56 7.74
C HIS A 141 7.34 -12.02 6.41
N LYS A 142 8.31 -12.72 5.80
CA LYS A 142 8.94 -12.31 4.54
C LYS A 142 7.96 -12.01 3.43
N ASN A 143 6.99 -12.88 3.19
CA ASN A 143 5.96 -12.66 2.17
C ASN A 143 5.12 -11.39 2.45
N GLY A 144 4.90 -11.05 3.73
CA GLY A 144 4.14 -9.86 4.10
C GLY A 144 4.90 -8.57 3.79
N TYR A 145 6.16 -8.45 4.28
CA TYR A 145 6.95 -7.25 4.01
C TYR A 145 7.50 -7.17 2.59
N ASN A 146 7.82 -8.29 1.93
CA ASN A 146 8.19 -8.30 0.51
C ASN A 146 7.02 -7.89 -0.37
N GLY A 147 5.79 -8.31 -0.04
CA GLY A 147 4.59 -7.82 -0.73
C GLY A 147 4.43 -6.31 -0.62
N ALA A 148 4.78 -5.72 0.53
CA ALA A 148 4.78 -4.27 0.69
C ALA A 148 5.88 -3.59 -0.13
N ILE A 149 7.09 -4.15 -0.19
CA ILE A 149 8.17 -3.63 -1.03
C ILE A 149 7.78 -3.70 -2.51
N LEU A 150 7.25 -4.83 -2.99
CA LEU A 150 6.76 -5.00 -4.36
C LEU A 150 5.71 -3.95 -4.72
N GLN A 151 4.70 -3.76 -3.87
CA GLN A 151 3.67 -2.74 -4.09
C GLN A 151 4.26 -1.32 -4.11
N CYS A 152 5.23 -1.03 -3.25
CA CYS A 152 5.91 0.25 -3.22
C CYS A 152 6.72 0.52 -4.51
N LEU A 153 7.41 -0.50 -5.02
CA LEU A 153 8.16 -0.44 -6.27
C LEU A 153 7.23 -0.26 -7.47
N ALA A 154 6.07 -0.91 -7.48
CA ALA A 154 5.05 -0.73 -8.51
C ALA A 154 4.55 0.73 -8.56
N VAL A 155 4.25 1.32 -7.40
CA VAL A 155 3.87 2.75 -7.32
C VAL A 155 5.00 3.65 -7.80
N HIS A 156 6.22 3.43 -7.31
CA HIS A 156 7.40 4.21 -7.71
C HIS A 156 7.60 4.18 -9.22
N ARG A 157 7.54 2.99 -9.82
CA ARG A 157 7.68 2.80 -11.27
C ARG A 157 6.57 3.53 -12.02
N ALA A 158 5.31 3.35 -11.62
CA ALA A 158 4.16 3.97 -12.28
C ALA A 158 4.25 5.50 -12.29
N VAL A 159 4.69 6.10 -11.18
CA VAL A 159 4.85 7.57 -11.07
C VAL A 159 5.97 8.09 -11.99
N ALA A 160 7.00 7.30 -12.25
CA ALA A 160 8.09 7.67 -13.16
C ALA A 160 7.70 7.61 -14.66
N LEU A 161 6.65 6.86 -15.02
CA LEU A 161 6.24 6.71 -16.42
C LEU A 161 5.58 7.97 -16.99
N ASP A 162 5.70 8.17 -18.30
CA ASP A 162 4.92 9.19 -19.00
C ASP A 162 3.46 8.73 -19.17
N ALA A 163 2.53 9.53 -18.67
CA ALA A 163 1.10 9.23 -18.75
C ALA A 163 0.54 9.32 -20.18
N GLN A 164 1.27 9.99 -21.10
CA GLN A 164 0.87 10.09 -22.51
C GLN A 164 1.33 8.87 -23.33
N VAL A 165 2.17 8.02 -22.77
CA VAL A 165 2.66 6.81 -23.43
C VAL A 165 1.90 5.60 -22.87
N PRO A 166 1.31 4.74 -23.73
CA PRO A 166 0.67 3.52 -23.28
C PRO A 166 1.62 2.67 -22.43
N LEU A 167 1.11 2.14 -21.30
CA LEU A 167 1.88 1.30 -20.41
C LEU A 167 2.38 0.04 -21.16
N ASN A 168 3.70 -0.08 -21.30
CA ASN A 168 4.31 -1.35 -21.67
C ASN A 168 4.25 -2.30 -20.47
N LYS A 169 3.24 -3.17 -20.47
CA LYS A 169 2.95 -4.11 -19.38
C LYS A 169 4.11 -5.09 -19.14
N ALA A 170 4.74 -5.60 -20.20
CA ALA A 170 5.85 -6.52 -20.09
C ALA A 170 7.03 -5.85 -19.38
N ALA A 171 7.49 -4.70 -19.91
CA ALA A 171 8.60 -3.96 -19.31
C ALA A 171 8.30 -3.46 -17.87
N PHE A 172 7.04 -3.25 -17.52
CA PHE A 172 6.65 -2.92 -16.14
C PHE A 172 6.78 -4.12 -15.21
N LEU A 173 6.32 -5.30 -15.64
CA LEU A 173 6.42 -6.54 -14.87
C LEU A 173 7.87 -7.02 -14.77
N ASP A 174 8.63 -6.97 -15.87
CA ASP A 174 10.04 -7.36 -15.90
C ASP A 174 10.85 -6.55 -14.89
N PHE A 175 10.61 -5.23 -14.82
CA PHE A 175 11.22 -4.36 -13.81
C PHE A 175 10.91 -4.85 -12.38
N LEU A 176 9.65 -5.22 -12.08
CA LEU A 176 9.28 -5.67 -10.74
C LEU A 176 9.91 -7.02 -10.41
N VAL A 177 9.93 -7.95 -11.36
CA VAL A 177 10.57 -9.26 -11.20
C VAL A 177 12.06 -9.10 -10.92
N GLU A 178 12.79 -8.32 -11.73
CA GLU A 178 14.22 -8.07 -11.54
C GLU A 178 14.55 -7.45 -10.16
N GLN A 179 13.73 -6.49 -9.71
CA GLN A 179 13.91 -5.89 -8.39
C GLN A 179 13.66 -6.93 -7.28
N MET A 180 12.59 -7.71 -7.39
CA MET A 180 12.25 -8.69 -6.36
C MET A 180 13.23 -9.85 -6.31
N ASP A 181 13.70 -10.37 -7.44
CA ASP A 181 14.76 -11.39 -7.49
C ASP A 181 16.00 -10.92 -6.72
N THR A 182 16.38 -9.65 -6.88
CA THR A 182 17.51 -9.06 -6.16
C THR A 182 17.25 -8.94 -4.65
N ILE A 183 16.04 -8.57 -4.25
CA ILE A 183 15.66 -8.37 -2.83
C ILE A 183 15.55 -9.72 -2.12
N GLU A 184 14.89 -10.69 -2.74
CA GLU A 184 14.66 -12.01 -2.15
C GLU A 184 15.94 -12.82 -2.05
N SER A 185 16.82 -12.71 -3.05
CA SER A 185 18.14 -13.36 -3.02
C SER A 185 19.00 -12.90 -1.83
N LYS A 186 18.86 -11.64 -1.37
CA LYS A 186 19.59 -11.11 -0.20
C LYS A 186 19.09 -11.65 1.13
N GLY A 187 17.83 -12.11 1.21
CA GLY A 187 17.20 -12.63 2.43
C GLY A 187 17.47 -14.13 2.70
N THR A 188 18.20 -14.81 1.81
CA THR A 188 18.50 -16.25 1.88
C THR A 188 19.83 -16.60 2.57
N LYS A 189 20.45 -15.65 3.27
CA LYS A 189 21.71 -15.86 4.02
C LYS A 189 21.47 -15.91 5.51
#